data_AF-A0A829ZPH5-F1
#
_entry.id   AF-A0A829ZPH5-F1
#
_cell.length_a   1.000
_cell.length_b   1.000
_cell.length_c   1.000
_cell.angle_alpha   90.00
_cell.angle_beta   90.00
_cell.angle_gamma   90.00
#
_symmetry.space_group_name_H-M   'P 1'
#
loop_
_entity.id
_entity.type
_entity.pdbx_description
1 polymer ?
#
loop_
_entity_poly.entity_id
_entity_poly.type
_entity_poly.pdbx_seq_one_letter_code
_entity_poly.pdbx_strand_id
1 'polypeptide(L)'
;MLTNVFVPCNGRFPLLIALAGIFMGGAEGRNSLLAAGVVTGVVLSGIGMTFLVSRLLSRTLLKGVPSAFALELPPYRWPRIGSLLVRSFLDRTVFVLVRAVTVAAPAGAVTWVLANTEIYHESLLSLAARCLQPLAGFIGLDGYILLAFILALPANELVLPLLLMAYLNLGSLVELDTLEALGGVLRSQGWTWATALGVMLFSLFHYPCGTTLLSVYKETRSLKWTLLAFGLPLGVGFGALLLLKVILVFGQACALLQV
;
A
#
# COMPACT_ATOMS: atom_id res chain seq x y z
N MET A 1 15.39 -8.25 -2.76
CA MET A 1 13.97 -8.54 -2.48
C MET A 1 13.40 -7.65 -1.36
N LEU A 2 14.03 -7.61 -0.19
CA LEU A 2 13.52 -6.87 0.98
C LEU A 2 13.41 -5.34 0.80
N THR A 3 14.35 -4.73 0.07
CA THR A 3 14.42 -3.27 -0.11
C THR A 3 13.53 -2.76 -1.25
N ASN A 4 13.12 -3.61 -2.19
CA ASN A 4 12.37 -3.17 -3.38
C ASN A 4 10.94 -2.71 -3.05
N VAL A 5 10.43 -3.06 -1.86
CA VAL A 5 9.07 -2.72 -1.41
C VAL A 5 8.87 -1.22 -1.16
N PHE A 6 9.97 -0.50 -0.89
CA PHE A 6 9.95 0.93 -0.59
C PHE A 6 9.75 1.81 -1.83
N VAL A 7 9.86 1.24 -3.04
CA VAL A 7 9.60 1.92 -4.30
C VAL A 7 8.14 1.62 -4.71
N PRO A 8 7.35 2.64 -5.11
CA PRO A 8 5.95 2.41 -5.45
C PRO A 8 5.82 1.55 -6.71
N CYS A 9 4.95 0.54 -6.63
CA CYS A 9 4.53 -0.22 -7.80
C CYS A 9 3.38 0.49 -8.54
N ASN A 10 3.10 0.07 -9.78
CA ASN A 10 2.02 0.62 -10.59
C ASN A 10 0.67 0.69 -9.85
N GLY A 11 0.36 -0.30 -9.00
CA GLY A 11 -0.89 -0.33 -8.23
C GLY A 11 -0.98 0.74 -7.13
N ARG A 12 0.12 1.39 -6.73
CA ARG A 12 0.12 2.44 -5.70
C ARG A 12 -0.06 3.84 -6.27
N PHE A 13 0.32 4.08 -7.53
CA PHE A 13 0.23 5.40 -8.14
C PHE A 13 -1.19 5.98 -8.23
N PRO A 14 -2.24 5.22 -8.60
CA PRO A 14 -3.60 5.74 -8.66
C PRO A 14 -4.05 6.34 -7.33
N LEU A 15 -3.79 5.66 -6.22
CA LEU A 15 -4.11 6.14 -4.87
C LEU A 15 -3.35 7.42 -4.53
N LEU A 16 -2.04 7.48 -4.81
CA LEU A 16 -1.23 8.66 -4.53
C LEU A 16 -1.71 9.89 -5.34
N ILE A 17 -2.01 9.69 -6.62
CA ILE A 17 -2.46 10.76 -7.52
C ILE A 17 -3.86 11.23 -7.12
N ALA A 18 -4.79 10.31 -6.82
CA ALA A 18 -6.14 10.65 -6.41
C ALA A 18 -6.17 11.45 -5.11
N LEU A 19 -5.43 11.00 -4.07
CA LEU A 19 -5.39 11.70 -2.79
C LEU A 19 -4.70 13.07 -2.89
N ALA A 20 -3.60 13.17 -3.65
CA ALA A 20 -2.94 14.45 -3.88
C ALA A 20 -3.85 15.41 -4.65
N GLY A 21 -4.57 14.94 -5.68
CA GLY A 21 -5.54 15.74 -6.43
C GLY A 21 -6.65 16.30 -5.54
N ILE A 22 -7.26 15.44 -4.72
CA ILE A 22 -8.39 15.81 -3.86
C ILE A 22 -7.98 16.80 -2.77
N PHE A 23 -6.90 16.52 -2.02
CA PHE A 23 -6.57 17.26 -0.80
C PHE A 23 -5.55 18.38 -0.99
N MET A 24 -4.73 18.34 -2.04
CA MET A 24 -3.66 19.31 -2.28
C MET A 24 -3.84 20.08 -3.60
N GLY A 25 -4.47 19.47 -4.61
CA GLY A 25 -4.73 20.08 -5.92
C GLY A 25 -5.82 21.17 -5.90
N GLY A 26 -6.77 21.10 -4.96
CA GLY A 26 -7.92 21.99 -4.88
C GLY A 26 -8.94 21.76 -6.01
N ALA A 27 -10.21 22.10 -5.78
CA ALA A 27 -11.30 21.87 -6.73
C ALA A 27 -11.16 22.63 -8.08
N GLU A 28 -10.31 23.67 -8.14
CA GLU A 28 -10.17 24.54 -9.32
C GLU A 28 -8.78 24.50 -9.98
N GLY A 29 -7.95 23.49 -9.72
CA GLY A 29 -6.71 23.25 -10.47
C GLY A 29 -5.57 24.28 -10.29
N ARG A 30 -5.76 25.35 -9.50
CA ARG A 30 -4.72 26.36 -9.20
C ARG A 30 -3.47 25.78 -8.54
N ASN A 31 -3.55 24.60 -7.92
CA ASN A 31 -2.47 23.97 -7.17
C ASN A 31 -2.01 22.61 -7.74
N SER A 32 -2.28 22.31 -9.02
CA SER A 32 -1.84 21.05 -9.66
C SER A 32 -0.32 20.80 -9.51
N LEU A 33 0.48 21.87 -9.53
CA LEU A 33 1.92 21.81 -9.31
C LEU A 33 2.30 21.37 -7.89
N LEU A 34 1.51 21.76 -6.87
CA LEU A 34 1.69 21.32 -5.49
C LEU A 34 1.32 19.84 -5.34
N ALA A 35 0.21 19.39 -5.96
CA ALA A 35 -0.17 17.98 -5.94
C ALA A 35 0.92 17.09 -6.57
N ALA A 36 1.44 17.48 -7.73
CA ALA A 36 2.56 16.80 -8.38
C ALA A 36 3.84 16.83 -7.51
N GLY A 37 4.12 17.97 -6.86
CA GLY A 37 5.23 18.13 -5.93
C GLY A 37 5.14 17.19 -4.73
N VAL A 38 3.94 17.00 -4.16
CA VAL A 38 3.74 16.08 -3.04
C VAL A 38 3.91 14.63 -3.46
N VAL A 39 3.33 14.21 -4.60
CA VAL A 39 3.52 12.84 -5.11
C VAL A 39 5.00 12.57 -5.34
N THR A 40 5.72 13.51 -5.96
CA THR A 40 7.16 13.41 -6.19
C THR A 40 7.92 13.32 -4.86
N GLY A 41 7.58 14.15 -3.87
CA GLY A 41 8.18 14.12 -2.54
C GLY A 41 7.97 12.79 -1.82
N VAL A 42 6.76 12.22 -1.91
CA VAL A 42 6.44 10.89 -1.37
C VAL A 42 7.29 9.82 -2.05
N VAL A 43 7.38 9.82 -3.38
CA VAL A 43 8.22 8.86 -4.13
C VAL A 43 9.70 8.99 -3.75
N LEU A 44 10.22 10.21 -3.66
CA LEU A 44 11.61 10.48 -3.25
C LEU A 44 11.88 10.02 -1.82
N SER A 45 10.91 10.17 -0.90
CA SER A 45 11.02 9.61 0.45
C SER A 45 11.13 8.09 0.44
N GLY A 46 10.43 7.41 -0.48
CA GLY A 46 10.54 5.97 -0.74
C GLY A 46 11.93 5.54 -1.17
N ILE A 47 12.49 6.27 -2.14
CA ILE A 47 13.86 6.04 -2.63
C ILE A 47 14.87 6.28 -1.51
N GLY A 48 14.74 7.38 -0.76
CA GLY A 48 15.58 7.67 0.41
C GLY A 48 15.54 6.56 1.45
N MET A 49 14.34 6.04 1.74
CA MET A 49 14.17 4.93 2.68
C MET A 49 14.79 3.63 2.16
N THR A 50 14.74 3.38 0.85
CA THR A 50 15.41 2.24 0.22
C THR A 50 16.91 2.26 0.49
N PHE A 51 17.56 3.41 0.34
CA PHE A 51 18.98 3.58 0.64
C PHE A 51 19.27 3.43 2.15
N LEU A 52 18.43 4.00 3.01
CA LEU A 52 18.59 3.90 4.46
C LEU A 52 18.49 2.45 4.95
N VAL A 53 17.47 1.72 4.51
CA VAL A 53 17.27 0.31 4.85
C VAL A 53 18.39 -0.54 4.25
N SER A 54 18.79 -0.29 3.00
CA SER A 54 19.93 -1.00 2.39
C SER A 54 21.21 -0.83 3.22
N ARG A 55 21.49 0.39 3.69
CA ARG A 55 22.63 0.67 4.58
C ARG A 55 22.49 -0.04 5.93
N LEU A 56 21.30 -0.06 6.51
CA LEU A 56 21.02 -0.72 7.79
C LEU A 56 21.20 -2.24 7.67
N LEU A 57 20.64 -2.87 6.64
CA LEU A 57 20.73 -4.30 6.37
C LEU A 57 22.16 -4.73 6.07
N SER A 58 22.90 -3.95 5.29
CA SER A 58 24.31 -4.22 4.98
C SER A 58 25.20 -4.19 6.23
N ARG A 59 24.82 -3.42 7.26
CA ARG A 59 25.56 -3.36 8.53
C ARG A 59 25.14 -4.43 9.55
N THR A 60 23.94 -4.99 9.42
CA THR A 60 23.35 -5.90 10.43
C THR A 60 23.26 -7.34 9.93
N LEU A 61 22.32 -7.61 9.03
CA LEU A 61 21.91 -8.96 8.60
C LEU A 61 22.67 -9.50 7.39
N LEU A 62 23.20 -8.62 6.53
CA LEU A 62 23.85 -8.98 5.26
C LEU A 62 25.36 -8.71 5.29
N LYS A 63 26.04 -9.08 6.39
CA LYS A 63 27.52 -9.18 6.40
C LYS A 63 27.93 -10.44 5.63
N GLY A 64 27.98 -10.37 4.31
CA GLY A 64 28.34 -11.52 3.48
C GLY A 64 28.35 -11.19 1.99
N VAL A 65 29.30 -11.82 1.28
CA VAL A 65 29.74 -11.59 -0.10
C VAL A 65 28.65 -11.07 -1.05
N PRO A 66 28.93 -10.01 -1.83
CA PRO A 66 28.06 -9.62 -2.91
C PRO A 66 27.88 -10.82 -3.84
N SER A 67 26.64 -11.27 -4.04
CA SER A 67 26.33 -12.14 -5.16
C SER A 67 26.49 -11.29 -6.41
N ALA A 68 27.72 -11.20 -6.90
CA ALA A 68 28.00 -10.74 -8.24
C ALA A 68 27.35 -11.76 -9.17
N PHE A 69 26.07 -11.54 -9.48
CA PHE A 69 25.51 -12.06 -10.71
C PHE A 69 26.27 -11.32 -11.81
N ALA A 70 27.40 -11.90 -12.22
CA ALA A 70 27.95 -11.66 -13.52
C ALA A 70 26.84 -12.05 -14.49
N LEU A 71 26.06 -11.06 -14.90
CA LEU A 71 25.03 -11.23 -15.91
C LEU A 71 25.79 -11.31 -17.24
N GLU A 72 26.47 -12.44 -17.44
CA GLU A 72 27.02 -12.80 -18.73
C GLU A 72 25.82 -12.84 -19.68
N LEU A 73 25.74 -11.85 -20.57
CA LEU A 73 24.64 -11.75 -21.49
C LEU A 73 24.69 -13.01 -22.37
N PRO A 74 23.68 -13.90 -22.31
CA PRO A 74 23.71 -15.11 -23.10
C PRO A 74 23.67 -14.74 -24.60
N PRO A 75 24.29 -15.55 -25.48
CA PRO A 75 24.24 -15.31 -26.91
C PRO A 75 22.78 -15.30 -27.40
N TYR A 76 22.36 -14.18 -27.98
CA TYR A 76 20.99 -13.94 -28.45
C TYR A 76 20.68 -14.88 -29.62
N ARG A 77 19.73 -15.79 -29.44
CA ARG A 77 19.27 -16.74 -30.48
C ARG A 77 17.91 -16.30 -31.01
N TRP A 78 17.71 -16.40 -32.32
CA TRP A 78 16.44 -16.01 -32.93
C TRP A 78 15.27 -16.85 -32.38
N PRO A 79 14.24 -16.20 -31.81
CA PRO A 79 13.12 -16.89 -31.20
C PRO A 79 12.21 -17.57 -32.23
N ARG A 80 11.85 -18.83 -31.99
CA ARG A 80 10.74 -19.49 -32.71
C ARG A 80 9.41 -18.95 -32.19
N ILE A 81 8.84 -18.00 -32.91
CA ILE A 81 7.69 -17.17 -32.50
C ILE A 81 6.50 -18.02 -32.01
N GLY A 82 6.10 -19.06 -32.73
CA GLY A 82 4.93 -19.87 -32.39
C GLY A 82 5.09 -20.64 -31.07
N SER A 83 6.17 -21.39 -30.91
CA SER A 83 6.46 -22.12 -29.66
C SER A 83 6.71 -21.19 -28.48
N LEU A 84 7.25 -20.00 -28.71
CA LEU A 84 7.46 -19.01 -27.66
C LEU A 84 6.16 -18.38 -27.19
N LEU A 85 5.23 -18.08 -28.08
CA LEU A 85 3.92 -17.56 -27.70
C LEU A 85 3.15 -18.56 -26.84
N VAL A 86 3.01 -19.80 -27.31
CA VAL A 86 2.29 -20.85 -26.58
C VAL A 86 2.95 -21.12 -25.22
N ARG A 87 4.28 -21.24 -25.21
CA ARG A 87 5.01 -21.58 -23.98
C ARG A 87 5.12 -20.41 -23.01
N SER A 88 5.23 -19.17 -23.50
CA SER A 88 5.20 -17.98 -22.64
C SER A 88 3.81 -17.81 -22.02
N PHE A 89 2.74 -18.00 -22.78
CA PHE A 89 1.38 -17.94 -22.23
C PHE A 89 1.12 -19.02 -21.18
N LEU A 90 1.41 -20.28 -21.51
CA LEU A 90 1.12 -21.40 -20.60
C LEU A 90 2.08 -21.43 -19.40
N ASP A 91 3.38 -21.34 -19.61
CA ASP A 91 4.35 -21.52 -18.52
C ASP A 91 4.55 -20.26 -17.69
N ARG A 92 4.40 -19.04 -18.26
CA ARG A 92 4.57 -17.79 -17.50
C ARG A 92 3.27 -17.11 -17.12
N THR A 93 2.35 -16.89 -18.07
CA THR A 93 1.14 -16.09 -17.79
C THR A 93 0.18 -16.83 -16.88
N VAL A 94 -0.15 -18.10 -17.18
CA VAL A 94 -1.06 -18.90 -16.35
C VAL A 94 -0.50 -19.10 -14.95
N PHE A 95 0.80 -19.34 -14.83
CA PHE A 95 1.43 -19.52 -13.52
C PHE A 95 1.36 -18.28 -12.62
N VAL A 96 1.57 -17.10 -13.19
CA VAL A 96 1.40 -15.83 -12.46
C VAL A 96 -0.06 -15.59 -12.11
N LEU A 97 -0.98 -15.88 -13.03
CA LEU A 97 -2.42 -15.73 -12.81
C LEU A 97 -2.92 -16.64 -11.68
N VAL A 98 -2.51 -17.91 -11.65
CA VAL A 98 -2.86 -18.85 -10.58
C VAL A 98 -2.33 -18.35 -9.23
N ARG A 99 -1.12 -17.79 -9.17
CA ARG A 99 -0.60 -17.16 -7.95
C ARG A 99 -1.42 -15.94 -7.51
N ALA A 100 -1.93 -15.14 -8.45
CA ALA A 100 -2.80 -14.01 -8.13
C ALA A 100 -4.15 -14.49 -7.59
N VAL A 101 -4.82 -15.42 -8.28
CA VAL A 101 -6.13 -15.96 -7.90
C VAL A 101 -6.07 -16.69 -6.56
N THR A 102 -5.02 -17.48 -6.31
CA THR A 102 -4.87 -18.21 -5.04
C THR A 102 -4.74 -17.30 -3.81
N VAL A 103 -4.26 -16.07 -3.98
CA VAL A 103 -4.22 -15.07 -2.90
C VAL A 103 -5.51 -14.23 -2.87
N ALA A 104 -6.05 -13.86 -4.04
CA ALA A 104 -7.20 -12.96 -4.15
C ALA A 104 -8.54 -13.63 -3.78
N ALA A 105 -8.79 -14.87 -4.23
CA ALA A 105 -10.04 -15.57 -3.98
C ALA A 105 -10.37 -15.76 -2.48
N PRO A 106 -9.46 -16.27 -1.62
CA PRO A 106 -9.79 -16.42 -0.20
C PRO A 106 -9.98 -15.07 0.51
N ALA A 107 -9.17 -14.07 0.17
CA ALA A 107 -9.32 -12.74 0.75
C ALA A 107 -10.62 -12.05 0.31
N GLY A 108 -11.01 -12.18 -0.95
CA GLY A 108 -12.29 -11.68 -1.45
C GLY A 108 -13.48 -12.36 -0.77
N ALA A 109 -13.41 -13.68 -0.56
CA ALA A 109 -14.43 -14.42 0.19
C ALA A 109 -14.53 -13.93 1.64
N VAL A 110 -13.40 -13.73 2.32
CA VAL A 110 -13.36 -13.17 3.68
C VAL A 110 -13.98 -11.78 3.70
N THR A 111 -13.55 -10.86 2.83
CA THR A 111 -14.11 -9.50 2.75
C THR A 111 -15.62 -9.52 2.50
N TRP A 112 -16.09 -10.39 1.59
CA TRP A 112 -17.51 -10.50 1.28
C TRP A 112 -18.32 -10.97 2.50
N VAL A 113 -17.83 -11.98 3.23
CA VAL A 113 -18.45 -12.43 4.47
C VAL A 113 -18.49 -11.28 5.48
N LEU A 114 -17.35 -10.62 5.76
CA LEU A 114 -17.28 -9.52 6.71
C LEU A 114 -18.27 -8.39 6.41
N ALA A 115 -18.48 -8.09 5.13
CA ALA A 115 -19.34 -7.00 4.71
C ALA A 115 -20.83 -7.35 4.67
N ASN A 116 -21.19 -8.58 4.28
CA ASN A 116 -22.58 -8.99 4.12
C ASN A 116 -23.16 -9.64 5.39
N THR A 117 -22.32 -10.02 6.36
CA THR A 117 -22.81 -10.45 7.68
C THR A 117 -23.06 -9.23 8.57
N GLU A 118 -24.32 -9.01 8.92
CA GLU A 118 -24.75 -7.99 9.85
C GLU A 118 -25.04 -8.59 11.22
N ILE A 119 -24.58 -7.94 12.29
CA ILE A 119 -24.93 -8.27 13.67
C ILE A 119 -25.45 -6.99 14.32
N TYR A 120 -26.65 -7.03 14.90
CA TYR A 120 -27.27 -5.87 15.56
C TYR A 120 -27.33 -4.59 14.70
N HIS A 121 -27.65 -4.73 13.41
CA HIS A 121 -27.74 -3.62 12.42
C HIS A 121 -26.40 -2.93 12.07
N GLU A 122 -25.26 -3.50 12.47
CA GLU A 122 -23.93 -3.09 12.02
C GLU A 122 -23.27 -4.23 11.23
N SER A 123 -22.51 -3.90 10.19
CA SER A 123 -21.74 -4.93 9.47
C SER A 123 -20.57 -5.40 10.33
N LEU A 124 -20.18 -6.67 10.15
CA LEU A 124 -19.02 -7.22 10.86
C LEU A 124 -17.73 -6.49 10.46
N LEU A 125 -17.71 -5.93 9.25
CA LEU A 125 -16.69 -5.00 8.75
C LEU A 125 -16.57 -3.74 9.63
N SER A 126 -17.69 -3.05 9.96
CA SER A 126 -17.64 -1.87 10.83
C SER A 126 -17.24 -2.22 12.26
N LEU A 127 -17.66 -3.39 12.76
CA LEU A 127 -17.23 -3.87 14.07
C LEU A 127 -15.72 -4.15 14.11
N ALA A 128 -15.18 -4.78 13.07
CA ALA A 128 -13.74 -4.99 12.93
C ALA A 128 -12.98 -3.67 12.85
N ALA A 129 -13.49 -2.68 12.11
CA ALA A 129 -12.89 -1.35 12.00
C ALA A 129 -12.82 -0.65 13.37
N ARG A 130 -13.90 -0.73 14.17
CA ARG A 130 -13.95 -0.21 15.54
C ARG A 130 -12.95 -0.89 16.47
N CYS A 131 -12.77 -2.21 16.34
CA CYS A 131 -11.76 -2.95 17.09
C CYS A 131 -10.34 -2.47 16.76
N LEU A 132 -10.10 -2.03 15.52
CA LEU A 132 -8.81 -1.50 15.06
C LEU A 132 -8.65 0.00 15.32
N GLN A 133 -9.72 0.72 15.65
CA GLN A 133 -9.71 2.16 15.96
C GLN A 133 -8.64 2.60 16.97
N PRO A 134 -8.44 1.94 18.14
CA PRO A 134 -7.44 2.41 19.10
C PRO A 134 -6.02 2.34 18.53
N LEU A 135 -5.72 1.29 17.75
CA LEU A 135 -4.43 1.14 17.10
C LEU A 135 -4.26 2.18 15.98
N ALA A 136 -5.29 2.38 15.16
CA ALA A 136 -5.26 3.37 14.09
C ALA A 136 -5.10 4.80 14.63
N GLY A 137 -5.86 5.17 15.65
CA GLY A 137 -5.80 6.48 16.29
C GLY A 137 -4.44 6.77 16.95
N PHE A 138 -3.77 5.73 17.48
CA PHE A 138 -2.40 5.86 17.99
C PHE A 138 -1.44 6.34 16.90
N ILE A 139 -1.57 5.79 15.71
CA ILE A 139 -0.72 6.09 14.55
C ILE A 139 -1.15 7.39 13.84
N GLY A 140 -2.37 7.88 14.08
CA GLY A 140 -2.93 9.06 13.42
C GLY A 140 -3.74 8.75 12.15
N LEU A 141 -4.20 7.49 12.03
CA LEU A 141 -5.13 7.04 11.00
C LEU A 141 -6.46 6.61 11.61
N ASP A 142 -7.40 6.23 10.76
CA ASP A 142 -8.72 5.74 11.12
C ASP A 142 -8.79 4.20 11.08
N GLY A 143 -9.64 3.59 11.90
CA GLY A 143 -9.78 2.12 12.00
C GLY A 143 -10.23 1.49 10.69
N TYR A 144 -11.08 2.20 9.94
CA TYR A 144 -11.49 1.81 8.59
C TYR A 144 -10.33 1.81 7.60
N ILE A 145 -9.42 2.78 7.68
CA ILE A 145 -8.21 2.83 6.85
C ILE A 145 -7.32 1.63 7.15
N LEU A 146 -7.04 1.38 8.43
CA LEU A 146 -6.17 0.27 8.81
C LEU A 146 -6.75 -1.09 8.41
N LEU A 147 -8.07 -1.27 8.58
CA LEU A 147 -8.77 -2.45 8.13
C LEU A 147 -8.71 -2.62 6.61
N ALA A 148 -8.92 -1.54 5.85
CA ALA A 148 -8.85 -1.56 4.40
C ALA A 148 -7.46 -2.01 3.91
N PHE A 149 -6.38 -1.54 4.54
CA PHE A 149 -5.04 -2.04 4.23
C PHE A 149 -4.91 -3.55 4.50
N ILE A 150 -5.37 -4.03 5.67
CA ILE A 150 -5.32 -5.46 6.04
C ILE A 150 -6.07 -6.34 5.04
N LEU A 151 -7.27 -5.93 4.64
CA LEU A 151 -8.08 -6.66 3.66
C LEU A 151 -7.50 -6.54 2.24
N ALA A 152 -6.77 -5.46 1.93
CA ALA A 152 -6.09 -5.25 0.66
C ALA A 152 -4.78 -6.05 0.49
N LEU A 153 -4.44 -6.95 1.43
CA LEU A 153 -3.24 -7.79 1.33
C LEU A 153 -3.04 -8.48 -0.03
N PRO A 154 -4.07 -8.98 -0.74
CA PRO A 154 -3.87 -9.57 -2.06
C PRO A 154 -3.37 -8.59 -3.11
N ALA A 155 -3.87 -7.36 -3.08
CA ALA A 155 -3.78 -6.37 -4.14
C ALA A 155 -3.93 -4.96 -3.54
N ASN A 156 -2.85 -4.20 -3.57
CA ASN A 156 -2.77 -2.90 -2.87
C ASN A 156 -3.59 -1.80 -3.58
N GLU A 157 -3.97 -2.03 -4.82
CA GLU A 157 -4.92 -1.21 -5.57
C GLU A 157 -6.35 -1.28 -4.98
N LEU A 158 -6.68 -2.34 -4.24
CA LEU A 158 -8.00 -2.52 -3.62
C LEU A 158 -8.19 -1.70 -2.34
N VAL A 159 -7.15 -1.03 -1.83
CA VAL A 159 -7.24 -0.23 -0.60
C VAL A 159 -8.36 0.82 -0.69
N LEU A 160 -8.45 1.54 -1.82
CA LEU A 160 -9.43 2.60 -1.99
C LEU A 160 -10.87 2.06 -2.14
N PRO A 161 -11.13 1.04 -2.99
CA PRO A 161 -12.45 0.40 -3.03
C PRO A 161 -12.90 -0.22 -1.70
N LEU A 162 -11.99 -0.88 -0.96
CA LEU A 162 -12.30 -1.47 0.35
C LEU A 162 -12.62 -0.39 1.40
N LEU A 163 -11.90 0.73 1.35
CA LEU A 163 -12.16 1.87 2.21
C LEU A 163 -13.54 2.48 1.95
N LEU A 164 -13.90 2.70 0.68
CA LEU A 164 -15.21 3.22 0.29
C LEU A 164 -16.34 2.28 0.68
N MET A 165 -16.15 0.99 0.41
CA MET A 165 -17.06 -0.07 0.82
C MET A 165 -17.30 -0.04 2.34
N ALA A 166 -16.25 0.15 3.14
CA ALA A 166 -16.36 0.22 4.59
C ALA A 166 -17.03 1.52 5.08
N TYR A 167 -16.69 2.67 4.51
CA TYR A 167 -17.29 3.96 4.88
C TYR A 167 -18.75 4.10 4.50
N LEU A 168 -19.15 3.54 3.36
CA LEU A 168 -20.53 3.57 2.88
C LEU A 168 -21.35 2.38 3.37
N ASN A 169 -20.72 1.45 4.12
CA ASN A 169 -21.31 0.22 4.61
C ASN A 169 -22.00 -0.60 3.50
N LEU A 170 -21.28 -0.80 2.39
CA LEU A 170 -21.77 -1.50 1.20
C LEU A 170 -21.29 -2.96 1.21
N GLY A 171 -22.14 -3.87 0.73
CA GLY A 171 -21.84 -5.31 0.62
C GLY A 171 -20.93 -5.68 -0.55
N SER A 172 -20.53 -4.72 -1.40
CA SER A 172 -19.69 -4.92 -2.58
C SER A 172 -18.61 -3.85 -2.71
N LEU A 173 -17.52 -4.18 -3.39
CA LEU A 173 -16.47 -3.22 -3.76
C LEU A 173 -17.05 -2.11 -4.63
N VAL A 174 -16.68 -0.87 -4.33
CA VAL A 174 -17.11 0.32 -5.07
C VAL A 174 -15.91 1.11 -5.53
N GLU A 175 -15.92 1.47 -6.80
CA GLU A 175 -14.98 2.43 -7.38
C GLU A 175 -15.79 3.63 -7.86
N LEU A 176 -15.34 4.83 -7.54
CA LEU A 176 -16.00 6.07 -7.94
C LEU A 176 -15.27 6.64 -9.16
N ASP A 177 -16.01 6.86 -10.24
CA ASP A 177 -15.45 7.33 -11.51
C ASP A 177 -15.00 8.80 -11.47
N THR A 178 -15.45 9.58 -10.48
CA THR A 178 -15.15 11.01 -10.35
C THR A 178 -14.38 11.34 -9.06
N LEU A 179 -13.32 12.13 -9.21
CA LEU A 179 -12.50 12.62 -8.09
C LEU A 179 -13.30 13.51 -7.13
N GLU A 180 -14.32 14.21 -7.62
CA GLU A 180 -15.21 15.04 -6.80
C GLU A 180 -16.08 14.21 -5.87
N ALA A 181 -16.73 13.14 -6.38
CA ALA A 181 -17.53 12.24 -5.55
C ALA A 181 -16.66 11.55 -4.51
N LEU A 182 -15.47 11.07 -4.91
CA LEU A 182 -14.49 10.49 -4.01
C LEU A 182 -14.08 11.48 -2.92
N GLY A 183 -13.75 12.71 -3.30
CA GLY A 183 -13.38 13.76 -2.37
C GLY A 183 -14.52 14.19 -1.43
N GLY A 184 -15.77 14.10 -1.87
CA GLY A 184 -16.95 14.36 -1.05
C GLY A 184 -17.10 13.33 0.06
N VAL A 185 -17.00 12.04 -0.28
CA VAL A 185 -17.06 10.94 0.70
C VAL A 185 -15.90 11.01 1.70
N LEU A 186 -14.67 11.23 1.24
CA LEU A 186 -13.52 11.29 2.16
C LEU A 186 -13.63 12.47 3.13
N ARG A 187 -14.05 13.65 2.65
CA ARG A 187 -14.24 14.84 3.50
C ARG A 187 -15.38 14.66 4.51
N SER A 188 -16.48 14.00 4.14
CA SER A 188 -17.59 13.74 5.07
C SER A 188 -17.19 12.82 6.23
N GLN A 189 -16.19 11.96 6.00
CA GLN A 189 -15.58 11.11 7.02
C GLN A 189 -14.45 11.80 7.81
N GLY A 190 -14.32 13.14 7.69
CA GLY A 190 -13.37 13.92 8.48
C GLY A 190 -11.93 13.87 7.97
N TRP A 191 -11.70 13.45 6.72
CA TRP A 191 -10.35 13.45 6.17
C TRP A 191 -9.80 14.86 6.03
N THR A 192 -8.54 15.03 6.42
CA THR A 192 -7.77 16.25 6.26
C THR A 192 -6.60 16.00 5.30
N TRP A 193 -5.92 17.06 4.89
CA TRP A 193 -4.69 16.91 4.11
C TRP A 193 -3.63 16.07 4.86
N ALA A 194 -3.64 16.10 6.19
CA ALA A 194 -2.74 15.33 7.03
C ALA A 194 -3.05 13.83 7.00
N THR A 195 -4.34 13.46 7.07
CA THR A 195 -4.74 12.04 6.95
C THR A 195 -4.45 11.51 5.55
N ALA A 196 -4.71 12.31 4.51
CA ALA A 196 -4.36 11.95 3.14
C ALA A 196 -2.85 11.71 2.97
N LEU A 197 -2.00 12.59 3.50
CA LEU A 197 -0.55 12.42 3.50
C LEU A 197 -0.11 11.18 4.29
N GLY A 198 -0.73 10.93 5.45
CA GLY A 198 -0.51 9.70 6.22
C GLY A 198 -0.84 8.45 5.40
N VAL A 199 -1.99 8.39 4.75
CA VAL A 199 -2.38 7.27 3.89
C VAL A 199 -1.42 7.09 2.71
N MET A 200 -0.95 8.18 2.11
CA MET A 200 0.05 8.12 1.04
C MET A 200 1.38 7.52 1.52
N LEU A 201 1.90 7.97 2.66
CA LEU A 201 3.12 7.43 3.25
C LEU A 201 2.95 5.97 3.70
N PHE A 202 1.81 5.63 4.29
CA PHE A 202 1.52 4.26 4.72
C PHE A 202 1.38 3.33 3.52
N SER A 203 0.70 3.77 2.47
CA SER A 203 0.60 3.03 1.21
C SER A 203 1.99 2.78 0.61
N LEU A 204 2.93 3.70 0.74
CA LEU A 204 4.30 3.50 0.27
C LEU A 204 5.11 2.52 1.15
N PHE A 205 4.96 2.62 2.47
CA PHE A 205 5.81 1.92 3.42
C PHE A 205 5.21 0.64 4.01
N HIS A 206 3.96 0.28 3.75
CA HIS A 206 3.41 -0.98 4.23
C HIS A 206 4.01 -2.21 3.52
N TYR A 207 3.58 -3.39 3.98
CA TYR A 207 3.98 -4.68 3.45
C TYR A 207 3.72 -4.82 1.94
N PRO A 208 4.48 -5.67 1.24
CA PRO A 208 4.22 -5.96 -0.17
C PRO A 208 2.95 -6.81 -0.32
N CYS A 209 2.35 -6.78 -1.52
CA CYS A 209 1.17 -7.59 -1.82
C CYS A 209 1.43 -9.09 -1.63
N GLY A 210 0.38 -9.85 -1.36
CA GLY A 210 0.46 -11.27 -1.04
C GLY A 210 1.09 -12.11 -2.15
N THR A 211 0.94 -11.71 -3.42
CA THR A 211 1.61 -12.36 -4.55
C THR A 211 3.14 -12.23 -4.49
N THR A 212 3.63 -11.09 -4.00
CA THR A 212 5.05 -10.84 -3.77
C THR A 212 5.53 -11.66 -2.56
N LEU A 213 4.79 -11.69 -1.45
CA LEU A 213 5.13 -12.50 -0.28
C LEU A 213 5.20 -14.00 -0.63
N LEU A 214 4.24 -14.50 -1.41
CA LEU A 214 4.21 -15.87 -1.91
C LEU A 214 5.42 -16.17 -2.79
N SER A 215 5.82 -15.21 -3.63
CA SER A 215 7.00 -15.35 -4.47
C SER A 215 8.29 -15.36 -3.64
N VAL A 216 8.43 -14.46 -2.66
CA VAL A 216 9.57 -14.47 -1.72
C VAL A 216 9.66 -15.81 -0.99
N TYR A 217 8.53 -16.35 -0.52
CA TYR A 217 8.50 -17.66 0.12
C TYR A 217 8.93 -18.79 -0.83
N LYS A 218 8.45 -18.80 -2.07
CA LYS A 218 8.82 -19.84 -3.05
C LYS A 218 10.30 -19.81 -3.43
N GLU A 219 10.89 -18.62 -3.55
CA GLU A 219 12.30 -18.44 -3.92
C GLU A 219 13.25 -18.71 -2.74
N THR A 220 12.90 -18.28 -1.52
CA THR A 220 13.78 -18.44 -0.34
C THR A 220 13.51 -19.72 0.45
N ARG A 221 12.35 -20.35 0.24
CA ARG A 221 11.80 -21.49 1.02
C ARG A 221 11.85 -21.30 2.54
N SER A 222 11.87 -20.07 3.03
CA SER A 222 12.06 -19.75 4.45
C SER A 222 11.06 -18.72 4.92
N LEU A 223 10.27 -19.09 5.93
CA LEU A 223 9.29 -18.20 6.56
C LEU A 223 9.94 -17.01 7.26
N LYS A 224 11.18 -17.15 7.74
CA LYS A 224 11.91 -16.06 8.40
C LYS A 224 12.10 -14.87 7.46
N TRP A 225 12.45 -15.15 6.20
CA TRP A 225 12.66 -14.11 5.18
C TRP A 225 11.36 -13.50 4.68
N THR A 226 10.29 -14.30 4.57
CA THR A 226 8.94 -13.80 4.24
C THR A 226 8.38 -12.90 5.33
N LEU A 227 8.50 -13.28 6.60
CA LEU A 227 8.07 -12.46 7.73
C LEU A 227 8.90 -11.17 7.85
N LEU A 228 10.20 -11.23 7.58
CA LEU A 228 11.03 -10.03 7.52
C LEU A 228 10.61 -9.10 6.37
N ALA A 229 10.26 -9.66 5.20
CA ALA A 229 9.76 -8.87 4.06
C ALA A 229 8.41 -8.20 4.33
N PHE A 230 7.59 -8.78 5.21
CA PHE A 230 6.32 -8.20 5.66
C PHE A 230 6.53 -7.17 6.78
N GLY A 231 7.25 -7.55 7.83
CA GLY A 231 7.38 -6.77 9.06
C GLY A 231 8.30 -5.55 8.94
N LEU A 232 9.35 -5.64 8.12
CA LEU A 232 10.32 -4.54 7.98
C LEU A 232 9.69 -3.29 7.36
N PRO A 233 9.00 -3.36 6.19
CA PRO A 233 8.27 -2.21 5.67
C PRO A 233 7.20 -1.74 6.66
N LEU A 234 6.38 -2.65 7.19
CA LEU A 234 5.32 -2.31 8.12
C LEU A 234 5.85 -1.50 9.33
N GLY A 235 6.95 -1.92 9.94
CA GLY A 235 7.58 -1.17 11.03
C GLY A 235 8.05 0.22 10.62
N VAL A 236 8.61 0.36 9.41
CA VAL A 236 8.98 1.66 8.84
C VAL A 236 7.75 2.54 8.59
N GLY A 237 6.65 1.98 8.08
CA GLY A 237 5.41 2.70 7.85
C GLY A 237 4.79 3.23 9.15
N PHE A 238 4.76 2.40 10.19
CA PHE A 238 4.34 2.83 11.54
C PHE A 238 5.25 3.94 12.07
N GLY A 239 6.57 3.79 11.93
CA GLY A 239 7.53 4.81 12.35
C GLY A 239 7.37 6.14 11.61
N ALA A 240 7.14 6.09 10.28
CA ALA A 240 6.91 7.27 9.45
C ALA A 240 5.64 8.01 9.85
N LEU A 241 4.56 7.29 10.16
CA LEU A 241 3.30 7.89 10.60
C LEU A 241 3.39 8.49 12.01
N LEU A 242 4.07 7.82 12.93
CA LEU A 242 4.33 8.39 14.26
C LEU A 242 5.16 9.66 14.16
N LEU A 243 6.19 9.66 13.30
CA LEU A 243 7.00 10.85 13.02
C LEU A 243 6.15 11.98 12.42
N LEU A 244 5.27 11.67 11.46
CA LEU A 244 4.35 12.64 10.89
C LEU A 244 3.43 13.22 11.96
N LYS A 245 2.82 12.38 12.80
CA LYS A 245 1.94 12.82 13.90
C LYS A 245 2.68 13.72 14.88
N VAL A 246 3.91 13.36 15.25
CA VAL A 246 4.77 14.18 16.10
C VAL A 246 5.01 15.55 15.46
N ILE A 247 5.41 15.62 14.19
CA ILE A 247 5.63 16.89 13.48
C ILE A 247 4.36 17.75 13.47
N LEU A 248 3.20 17.15 13.21
CA LEU A 248 1.92 17.88 13.16
C LEU A 248 1.52 18.43 14.52
N VAL A 249 1.68 17.65 15.60
CA VAL A 249 1.40 18.09 16.97
C VAL A 249 2.36 19.21 17.39
N PHE A 250 3.66 19.08 17.09
CA PHE A 250 4.64 20.15 17.35
C PHE A 250 4.32 21.41 16.55
N GLY A 251 3.87 21.28 15.30
CA GLY A 251 3.45 22.41 14.48
C GLY A 251 2.24 23.15 15.06
N GLN A 252 1.25 22.42 15.56
CA GLN A 252 0.08 23.00 16.22
C GLN A 252 0.44 23.67 17.56
N ALA A 253 1.32 23.05 18.36
CA ALA A 253 1.80 23.63 19.61
C ALA A 253 2.63 24.91 19.40
N CYS A 254 3.46 24.95 18.35
CA CYS A 254 4.23 26.14 18.00
C CYS A 254 3.33 27.29 17.52
N ALA A 255 2.28 26.98 16.75
CA ALA A 255 1.30 27.97 16.31
C ALA A 255 0.48 28.57 17.48
N LEU A 256 0.22 27.79 18.53
CA LEU A 256 -0.47 28.25 19.74
C LEU A 256 0.42 29.09 20.68
N LEU A 257 1.75 28.99 20.58
CA LEU A 257 2.72 29.77 21.35
C LEU A 257 3.07 31.13 20.71
N GLN A 258 2.60 31.40 19.49
CA GLN A 258 2.77 32.67 18.78
C GLN A 258 1.54 33.61 18.89
N VAL A 259 0.56 33.26 19.74
CA VAL A 259 -0.59 34.11 20.14
C VAL A 259 -0.42 34.49 21.61
#